data_AF-A0A0F3IS23-F1
#
_entry.id   AF-A0A0F3IS23-F1
#
_cell.length_a   1.000
_cell.length_b   1.000
_cell.length_c   1.000
_cell.angle_alpha   90.00
_cell.angle_beta   90.00
_cell.angle_gamma   90.00
#
_symmetry.space_group_name_H-M   'P 1'
#
loop_
_entity.id
_entity.type
_entity.pdbx_description
1 polymer ?
#
loop_
_entity_poly.entity_id
_entity_poly.type
_entity_poly.pdbx_seq_one_letter_code
_entity_poly.pdbx_strand_id
1 'polypeptide(L)' 'MYDNNNDDEWDDETLATIKIHTPDDFEGMRKAGRLAAETLDFITPHVVPGVSTEALNQLCHDFI' A
#
# COMPACT_ATOMS: atom_id res chain seq x y z
N MET A 1 -2.58 -36.48 24.18
CA MET A 1 -2.02 -36.17 22.85
C MET A 1 -3.15 -35.76 21.91
N TYR A 2 -3.70 -34.58 22.17
CA TYR A 2 -4.26 -33.67 21.17
C TYR A 2 -4.09 -32.29 21.83
N ASP A 3 -3.12 -31.55 21.32
CA ASP A 3 -2.88 -30.15 21.68
C ASP A 3 -3.96 -29.33 20.98
N ASN A 4 -4.81 -28.67 21.74
CA ASN A 4 -6.10 -28.16 21.26
C ASN A 4 -6.06 -26.63 21.15
N ASN A 5 -5.42 -26.20 20.06
CA ASN A 5 -5.82 -25.10 19.18
C ASN A 5 -5.78 -23.65 19.70
N ASN A 6 -4.95 -22.90 18.96
CA ASN A 6 -4.96 -21.46 18.66
C ASN A 6 -4.17 -20.52 19.58
N ASP A 7 -2.88 -20.55 19.29
CA ASP A 7 -1.82 -19.59 19.58
C ASP A 7 -1.99 -18.23 18.86
N ASP A 8 -3.21 -17.69 18.77
CA ASP A 8 -3.49 -16.38 18.17
C ASP A 8 -4.43 -15.58 19.09
N GLU A 9 -3.98 -15.30 20.31
CA GLU A 9 -4.61 -14.32 21.19
C GLU A 9 -4.22 -12.93 20.66
N TRP A 10 -5.10 -12.33 19.84
CA TRP A 10 -4.89 -10.99 19.32
C TRP A 10 -4.95 -10.01 20.50
N ASP A 11 -3.78 -9.55 20.94
CA ASP A 11 -3.63 -8.61 22.05
C ASP A 11 -4.48 -7.35 21.79
N ASP A 12 -5.49 -7.15 22.65
CA ASP A 12 -6.52 -6.10 22.60
C ASP A 12 -5.92 -4.67 22.54
N GLU A 13 -4.69 -4.51 23.02
CA GLU A 13 -3.94 -3.25 23.00
C GLU A 13 -3.65 -2.74 21.57
N THR A 14 -3.63 -3.63 20.57
CA THR A 14 -3.37 -3.26 19.16
C THR A 14 -4.58 -2.64 18.44
N LEU A 15 -5.81 -2.94 18.89
CA LEU A 15 -7.05 -2.45 18.28
C LEU A 15 -7.24 -0.93 18.49
N ALA A 16 -6.76 -0.40 19.62
CA ALA A 16 -6.84 1.03 19.93
C ALA A 16 -6.06 1.92 18.95
N THR A 17 -5.11 1.35 18.19
CA THR A 17 -4.26 2.09 17.25
C THR A 17 -4.82 2.11 15.82
N ILE A 18 -5.79 1.26 15.49
CA ILE A 18 -6.30 1.14 14.12
C ILE A 18 -7.34 2.24 13.87
N LYS A 19 -7.03 3.15 12.94
CA LYS A 19 -7.97 4.19 12.52
C LYS A 19 -9.14 3.56 11.75
N ILE A 20 -10.34 3.71 12.30
CA ILE A 20 -11.58 3.33 11.61
C ILE A 20 -12.03 4.49 10.72
N HIS A 21 -12.07 4.25 9.43
CA HIS A 21 -12.44 5.24 8.43
C HIS A 21 -13.96 5.27 8.19
N THR A 22 -14.49 6.47 8.00
CA THR A 22 -15.88 6.68 7.60
C THR A 22 -16.07 6.49 6.08
N PRO A 23 -17.31 6.27 5.59
CA PRO A 23 -17.59 6.19 4.15
C PRO A 23 -17.01 7.35 3.32
N ASP A 24 -17.05 8.56 3.88
CA ASP A 24 -16.58 9.79 3.21
C ASP A 24 -15.06 9.83 3.08
N ASP A 25 -14.31 9.27 4.06
CA ASP A 25 -12.85 9.18 4.00
C ASP A 25 -12.37 8.32 2.82
N PHE A 26 -13.18 7.33 2.41
CA PHE A 26 -12.80 6.44 1.32
C PHE A 26 -12.84 7.11 -0.05
N GLU A 27 -13.56 8.21 -0.25
CA GLU A 27 -13.52 8.92 -1.53
C GLU A 27 -12.12 9.44 -1.85
N GLY A 28 -11.45 10.04 -0.86
CA GLY A 28 -10.06 10.49 -0.98
C GLY A 28 -9.11 9.31 -1.18
N MET A 29 -9.27 8.26 -0.37
CA MET A 29 -8.42 7.06 -0.47
C MET A 29 -8.57 6.35 -1.82
N ARG A 30 -9.78 6.27 -2.39
CA ARG A 30 -10.03 5.68 -3.71
C ARG A 30 -9.33 6.46 -4.82
N LYS A 31 -9.36 7.80 -4.76
CA LYS A 31 -8.67 8.65 -5.75
C LYS A 31 -7.15 8.50 -5.65
N ALA A 32 -6.61 8.54 -4.43
CA ALA A 32 -5.19 8.34 -4.19
C ALA A 32 -4.71 6.95 -4.64
N GLY A 33 -5.46 5.90 -4.30
CA GLY A 33 -5.15 4.53 -4.71
C GLY A 33 -5.18 4.34 -6.23
N ARG A 34 -6.13 4.98 -6.91
CA ARG A 34 -6.20 4.96 -8.39
C ARG A 34 -4.97 5.62 -9.02
N LEU A 35 -4.61 6.82 -8.57
CA LEU A 35 -3.42 7.51 -9.07
C LEU A 35 -2.15 6.70 -8.82
N ALA A 36 -2.03 6.07 -7.65
CA ALA A 36 -0.92 5.18 -7.34
C ALA A 36 -0.86 3.98 -8.29
N ALA A 37 -2.00 3.33 -8.58
CA ALA A 37 -2.07 2.22 -9.52
C ALA A 37 -1.67 2.65 -10.95
N GLU A 38 -2.19 3.79 -11.42
CA GLU A 38 -1.84 4.35 -12.74
C GLU A 38 -0.34 4.68 -12.83
N THR A 39 0.26 5.17 -11.75
CA THR A 39 1.71 5.43 -11.68
C THR A 39 2.52 4.13 -11.78
N LEU A 40 2.06 3.05 -11.14
CA LEU A 40 2.71 1.73 -11.22
C LEU A 40 2.60 1.13 -12.62
N ASP A 41 1.44 1.26 -13.27
CA ASP A 41 1.26 0.84 -14.66
C ASP A 41 2.18 1.65 -15.61
N PHE A 42 2.29 2.95 -15.39
CA PHE A 42 3.18 3.84 -16.14
C PHE A 42 4.66 3.46 -15.99
N ILE A 43 5.13 3.19 -14.76
CA ILE A 43 6.56 2.94 -14.52
C ILE A 43 7.00 1.52 -14.94
N THR A 44 6.07 0.56 -15.02
CA THR A 44 6.33 -0.84 -15.38
C THR A 44 7.27 -1.03 -16.59
N PRO A 45 7.05 -0.40 -17.76
CA PRO A 45 7.95 -0.55 -18.91
C PRO A 45 9.36 0.03 -18.71
N HIS A 46 9.58 0.87 -17.70
CA HIS A 46 10.86 1.53 -17.44
C HIS A 46 11.77 0.74 -16.48
N VAL A 47 11.23 -0.27 -15.78
CA VAL A 47 11.98 -1.12 -14.85
C VAL A 47 12.78 -2.17 -15.64
N VAL A 48 13.94 -1.73 -16.16
CA VAL A 48 14.85 -2.58 -16.94
C VAL A 48 16.27 -2.57 -16.34
N PRO A 49 17.08 -3.63 -16.56
CA PRO A 49 18.44 -3.68 -16.03
C PRO A 49 19.28 -2.47 -16.46
N GLY A 50 20.03 -1.92 -15.52
CA GLY A 50 20.91 -0.76 -15.75
C GLY A 50 20.25 0.60 -15.54
N VAL A 51 18.92 0.67 -15.35
CA VAL A 51 18.23 1.90 -14.93
C VAL A 51 18.40 2.10 -13.42
N SER A 52 18.71 3.33 -13.01
CA SER A 52 18.83 3.67 -11.58
C SER A 52 17.46 3.88 -10.94
N THR A 53 17.35 3.59 -9.65
CA THR A 53 16.12 3.88 -8.89
C THR A 53 15.82 5.38 -8.83
N GLU A 54 16.83 6.24 -8.90
CA GLU A 54 16.63 7.69 -8.98
C GLU A 54 15.97 8.12 -10.30
N ALA A 55 16.35 7.49 -11.43
CA ALA A 55 15.68 7.75 -12.70
C ALA A 55 14.20 7.33 -12.66
N LEU A 56 13.90 6.17 -12.04
CA LEU A 56 12.52 5.73 -11.83
C LEU A 56 11.76 6.68 -10.89
N ASN A 57 12.40 7.15 -9.82
CA ASN A 57 11.85 8.12 -8.89
C ASN A 57 11.46 9.43 -9.61
N GLN A 58 12.34 9.95 -10.47
CA GLN A 58 12.06 11.15 -11.25
C GLN A 58 10.87 10.95 -12.20
N LEU A 59 10.77 9.81 -12.88
CA LEU A 59 9.62 9.51 -13.74
C LEU A 59 8.30 9.48 -12.95
N CYS A 60 8.29 8.88 -11.76
CA CYS A 60 7.13 8.90 -10.87
C CYS A 60 6.78 10.32 -10.40
N HIS A 61 7.80 11.13 -10.09
CA HIS A 61 7.61 12.52 -9.66
C HIS A 61 7.06 13.39 -10.80
N ASP A 62 7.49 13.18 -12.04
CA ASP A 62 7.02 13.93 -13.20
C ASP A 62 5.59 13.53 -13.62
N PHE A 63 5.13 12.34 -13.22
CA PHE A 63 3.80 11.81 -13.54
C PHE A 63 2.69 12.34 -12.61
N ILE A 64 3.01 12.71 -11.37
CA ILE A 64 2.06 13.11 -10.30
C ILE A 64 2.15 14.62 -10.03
#